data_AF-A0A1F9B6W9-F1
#
_entry.id   AF-A0A1F9B6W9-F1
#
_cell.length_a   1.000
_cell.length_b   1.000
_cell.length_c   1.000
_cell.angle_alpha   90.00
_cell.angle_beta   90.00
_cell.angle_gamma   90.00
#
_symmetry.space_group_name_H-M   'P 1'
#
loop_
_entity.id
_entity.type
_entity.pdbx_description
1 polymer ?
#
loop_
_entity_poly.entity_id
_entity_poly.type
_entity_poly.pdbx_seq_one_letter_code
_entity_poly.pdbx_strand_id
1 'polypeptide(L)'
;MLAVAKGSAYIERTAVNSPANILKTKKAIAKAFHVQLKGLGFSLVEVLSPCPTNWKMNPVDAWKWIGEVMTVSFPLGVLKDVMGDQ
;
A
#
# COMPACT_ATOMS: atom_id res chain seq x y z
N MET A 1 -1.57 11.31 -8.73
CA MET A 1 -2.68 11.61 -9.68
C MET A 1 -3.79 10.54 -9.69
N LEU A 2 -3.56 9.28 -9.31
CA LEU A 2 -4.60 8.25 -9.38
C LEU A 2 -5.75 8.42 -8.37
N ALA A 3 -5.49 8.90 -7.15
CA ALA A 3 -6.55 9.17 -6.17
C ALA A 3 -7.56 10.24 -6.65
N VAL A 4 -7.10 11.26 -7.37
CA VAL A 4 -7.99 12.32 -7.87
C VAL A 4 -8.67 11.97 -9.19
N ALA A 5 -8.27 10.88 -9.85
CA ALA A 5 -8.84 10.48 -11.14
C ALA A 5 -10.31 10.05 -10.98
N LYS A 6 -11.18 10.53 -11.89
CA LYS A 6 -12.58 10.09 -11.96
C LYS A 6 -12.64 8.59 -12.22
N GLY A 7 -13.48 7.87 -11.47
CA GLY A 7 -13.63 6.42 -11.57
C GLY A 7 -12.66 5.60 -10.71
N SER A 8 -11.66 6.22 -10.07
CA SER A 8 -10.95 5.57 -8.96
C SER A 8 -11.85 5.51 -7.73
N ALA A 9 -11.88 4.37 -7.08
CA ALA A 9 -12.74 4.08 -5.94
C ALA A 9 -11.93 3.79 -4.66
N TYR A 10 -10.78 3.13 -4.79
CA TYR A 10 -9.93 2.82 -3.66
C TYR A 10 -8.45 2.84 -4.03
N ILE A 11 -7.68 3.68 -3.35
CA ILE A 11 -6.24 3.83 -3.55
C ILE A 11 -5.60 3.84 -2.16
N GLU A 12 -4.75 2.85 -1.88
CA GLU A 12 -4.02 2.75 -0.63
C GLU A 12 -2.53 2.48 -0.89
N ARG A 13 -1.66 3.09 -0.10
CA ARG A 13 -0.24 2.76 -0.05
C ARG A 13 0.06 1.99 1.23
N THR A 14 0.67 0.82 1.08
CA THR A 14 1.08 -0.04 2.18
C THR A 14 2.57 -0.40 2.07
N ALA A 15 3.07 -1.18 3.01
CA ALA A 15 4.43 -1.69 3.00
C ALA A 15 4.46 -3.16 3.44
N VAL A 16 5.56 -3.85 3.16
CA VAL A 16 5.80 -5.23 3.62
C VAL A 16 7.11 -5.36 4.40
N ASN A 17 7.49 -4.30 5.12
CA ASN A 17 8.70 -4.22 5.92
C ASN A 17 8.51 -4.59 7.42
N SER A 18 7.35 -5.13 7.80
CA SER A 18 7.09 -5.66 9.14
C SER A 18 5.88 -6.61 9.13
N PRO A 19 5.72 -7.52 10.11
CA PRO A 19 4.54 -8.38 10.23
C PRO A 19 3.22 -7.60 10.27
N ALA A 20 3.20 -6.47 10.99
CA ALA A 20 2.02 -5.60 11.06
C ALA A 20 1.66 -5.01 9.68
N ASN A 21 2.66 -4.55 8.93
CA ASN A 21 2.44 -3.98 7.59
C ASN A 21 2.07 -5.06 6.55
N ILE A 22 2.56 -6.28 6.69
CA ILE A 22 2.12 -7.44 5.89
C ILE A 22 0.63 -7.71 6.11
N LEU A 23 0.16 -7.72 7.36
CA LEU A 23 -1.26 -7.90 7.67
C LEU A 23 -2.12 -6.76 7.12
N LYS A 24 -1.66 -5.50 7.20
CA LYS A 24 -2.33 -4.35 6.58
C LYS A 24 -2.41 -4.49 5.07
N THR A 25 -1.31 -4.85 4.41
CA THR A 25 -1.25 -5.08 2.95
C THR A 25 -2.22 -6.17 2.51
N LYS A 26 -2.30 -7.29 3.25
CA LYS A 26 -3.29 -8.35 2.97
C LYS A 26 -4.72 -7.82 3.02
N LYS A 27 -5.07 -7.02 4.03
CA LYS A 27 -6.40 -6.40 4.17
C LYS A 27 -6.67 -5.42 3.02
N ALA A 28 -5.69 -4.59 2.66
CA ALA A 28 -5.83 -3.63 1.56
C ALA A 28 -6.08 -4.33 0.21
N ILE A 29 -5.35 -5.40 -0.09
CA ILE A 29 -5.57 -6.20 -1.31
C ILE A 29 -6.99 -6.79 -1.33
N ALA A 30 -7.44 -7.38 -0.21
CA ALA A 30 -8.80 -7.91 -0.12
C ALA A 30 -9.87 -6.81 -0.31
N LYS A 31 -9.67 -5.64 0.31
CA LYS A 31 -10.56 -4.48 0.16
C LYS A 31 -10.64 -4.02 -1.30
N ALA A 32 -9.51 -3.90 -1.99
CA ALA A 32 -9.45 -3.53 -3.41
C ALA A 32 -10.30 -4.46 -4.29
N PHE A 33 -10.23 -5.77 -4.08
CA PHE A 33 -11.08 -6.72 -4.80
C PHE A 33 -12.56 -6.56 -4.44
N HIS A 34 -12.91 -6.37 -3.16
CA HIS A 34 -14.30 -6.11 -2.76
C HIS A 34 -14.87 -4.84 -3.40
N VAL A 35 -14.08 -3.77 -3.52
CA VAL A 35 -14.48 -2.53 -4.23
C VAL A 35 -14.84 -2.84 -5.68
N GLN A 36 -13.99 -3.61 -6.37
CA GLN A 36 -14.22 -3.98 -7.77
C GLN A 36 -15.43 -4.90 -7.93
N LEU A 37 -15.58 -5.91 -7.08
CA LEU A 37 -16.73 -6.83 -7.10
C LEU A 37 -18.07 -6.12 -6.87
N LYS A 38 -18.07 -5.03 -6.09
CA LYS A 38 -19.25 -4.17 -5.88
C LYS A 38 -19.49 -3.17 -7.01
N GLY A 39 -18.67 -3.17 -8.07
CA GLY A 39 -18.81 -2.26 -9.21
C GLY A 39 -18.52 -0.79 -8.89
N LEU A 40 -17.81 -0.51 -7.80
CA LEU A 40 -17.62 0.87 -7.30
C LEU A 40 -16.55 1.65 -8.09
N GLY A 41 -15.67 0.95 -8.82
CA GLY A 41 -14.68 1.55 -9.71
C GLY A 41 -13.29 0.93 -9.60
N PHE A 42 -12.31 1.64 -10.16
CA PHE A 42 -10.92 1.22 -10.20
C PHE A 42 -10.27 1.22 -8.82
N SER A 43 -9.46 0.20 -8.53
CA SER A 43 -8.72 0.08 -7.27
C SER A 43 -7.23 -0.12 -7.52
N LEU A 44 -6.38 0.47 -6.67
CA LEU A 44 -4.93 0.28 -6.67
C LEU A 44 -4.41 0.14 -5.24
N VAL A 45 -3.53 -0.84 -5.04
CA VAL A 45 -2.73 -0.98 -3.82
C VAL A 45 -1.26 -0.85 -4.19
N GLU A 46 -0.61 0.23 -3.76
CA GLU A 46 0.82 0.45 -3.94
C GLU A 46 1.57 -0.14 -2.74
N VAL A 47 2.48 -1.09 -2.98
CA VAL A 47 3.18 -1.82 -1.90
C VAL A 47 4.66 -1.48 -1.91
N LEU A 48 5.14 -0.81 -0.87
CA LEU A 48 6.57 -0.63 -0.65
C LEU A 48 7.18 -1.95 -0.18
N SER A 49 8.04 -2.53 -1.02
CA SER A 49 8.68 -3.82 -0.78
C SER A 49 10.20 -3.69 -0.82
N PRO A 50 10.93 -4.21 0.19
CA PRO A 50 12.37 -4.15 0.21
C PRO A 50 12.93 -5.22 -0.74
N CYS A 51 13.91 -4.85 -1.57
CA CYS A 51 14.70 -5.81 -2.36
C CYS A 51 16.15 -5.79 -1.84
N PRO A 52 16.45 -6.50 -0.73
CA PRO A 52 17.75 -6.45 -0.07
C PRO A 52 18.90 -6.83 -1.00
N THR A 53 18.68 -7.79 -1.91
CA THR A 53 19.64 -8.20 -2.93
C THR A 53 20.07 -7.04 -3.82
N ASN A 54 19.12 -6.29 -4.37
CA ASN A 54 19.43 -5.19 -5.29
C ASN A 54 20.04 -3.99 -4.56
N TRP A 55 19.64 -3.75 -3.31
CA TRP A 55 20.17 -2.66 -2.49
C TRP A 55 21.50 -3.01 -1.80
N LYS A 56 21.97 -4.26 -1.94
CA LYS A 56 23.17 -4.78 -1.25
C LYS A 56 23.11 -4.55 0.26
N MET A 57 21.92 -4.78 0.84
CA MET A 57 21.65 -4.61 2.28
C MET A 57 21.28 -5.94 2.92
N ASN A 58 21.52 -6.07 4.21
CA ASN A 58 20.93 -7.17 4.97
C ASN A 58 19.39 -7.01 5.02
N PRO A 59 18.63 -8.12 5.09
CA PRO A 59 17.16 -8.06 5.11
C PRO A 59 16.58 -7.16 6.20
N VAL A 60 17.14 -7.20 7.41
CA VAL A 60 16.67 -6.39 8.55
C VAL A 60 16.92 -4.90 8.32
N ASP A 61 18.08 -4.54 7.75
CA ASP A 61 18.42 -3.15 7.47
C ASP A 61 17.55 -2.59 6.33
N ALA A 62 17.28 -3.40 5.31
CA ALA A 62 16.36 -3.02 4.24
C ALA A 62 14.92 -2.77 4.77
N TRP A 63 14.46 -3.55 5.75
CA TRP A 63 13.17 -3.31 6.40
C TRP A 63 13.11 -1.99 7.16
N LYS A 64 14.17 -1.66 7.92
CA LYS A 64 14.30 -0.38 8.62
C LYS A 64 14.33 0.78 7.63
N TRP A 65 15.11 0.65 6.56
CA TRP A 65 15.24 1.68 5.52
C TRP A 65 13.90 2.06 4.88
N ILE A 66 13.01 1.09 4.64
CA ILE A 66 11.64 1.42 4.20
C ILE A 66 10.95 2.34 5.21
N GLY A 67 10.98 1.96 6.49
CA GLY A 67 10.26 2.67 7.55
C GLY A 67 10.81 4.06 7.86
N GLU A 68 12.12 4.26 7.73
CA GLU A 68 12.82 5.50 8.09
C GLU A 68 13.02 6.44 6.90
N VAL A 69 13.20 5.89 5.70
CA VAL A 69 13.59 6.68 4.51
C VAL A 69 12.50 6.66 3.44
N MET A 70 12.00 5.49 3.03
CA MET A 70 11.01 5.45 1.94
C MET A 70 9.70 6.10 2.33
N THR A 71 9.19 5.85 3.53
CA THR A 71 7.89 6.37 3.99
C THR A 71 7.87 7.90 4.10
N VAL A 72 9.03 8.56 4.23
CA VAL A 72 9.14 10.03 4.20
C VAL A 72 8.73 10.57 2.84
N SER A 73 9.19 9.94 1.76
CA SER A 73 8.83 10.31 0.38
C SER A 73 7.51 9.68 -0.07
N PHE A 74 7.19 8.50 0.44
CA PHE A 74 6.04 7.67 0.07
C PHE A 74 5.19 7.35 1.31
N PRO A 75 4.45 8.33 1.85
CA PRO A 75 3.67 8.14 3.07
C PRO A 75 2.63 7.04 2.89
N LEU A 76 2.55 6.15 3.88
CA LEU A 76 1.59 5.05 3.92
C LEU A 76 0.21 5.57 4.28
N GLY A 77 -0.82 4.83 3.86
CA GLY A 77 -2.21 5.08 4.22
C GLY A 77 -3.16 5.10 3.03
N VAL A 78 -4.43 5.28 3.35
CA VAL A 78 -5.51 5.39 2.37
C VAL A 78 -5.47 6.76 1.73
N LEU A 79 -5.24 6.81 0.42
CA LEU A 79 -5.24 8.03 -0.39
C LEU A 79 -6.65 8.32 -0.94
N LYS A 80 -7.46 7.27 -1.12
CA LYS A 80 -8.87 7.37 -1.48
C LYS A 80 -9.62 6.11 -1.06
N ASP A 81 -10.82 6.30 -0.54
CA ASP A 81 -11.77 5.21 -0.34
C ASP A 81 -13.21 5.73 -0.41
N VAL A 82 -14.01 5.16 -1.30
CA VAL A 82 -15.43 5.49 -1.46
C VAL A 82 -16.37 4.65 -0.59
N MET A 83 -15.89 3.53 -0.03
CA MET A 83 -16.69 2.73 0.91
C MET A 83 -16.70 3.34 2.32
N GLY A 84 -15.70 4.17 2.66
CA GLY A 84 -15.42 4.58 4.03
C GLY A 84 -14.83 3.43 4.84
N ASP A 85 -13.99 3.77 5.82
CA ASP A 85 -13.61 2.80 6.86
C ASP A 85 -14.81 2.64 7.80
N GLN A 86 -15.36 1.42 7.88
CA GLN A 86 -16.14 0.99 9.05
C GLN A 86 -15.19 0.62 10.18
#